data_AF-B1KBQ5-F1
#
_entry.id   AF-B1KBQ5-F1
#
_cell.length_a   1.000
_cell.length_b   1.000
_cell.length_c   1.000
_cell.angle_alpha   90.00
_cell.angle_beta   90.00
_cell.angle_gamma   90.00
#
_symmetry.space_group_name_H-M   'P 1'
#
loop_
_entity.id
_entity.type
_entity.pdbx_description
1 polymer ?
#
loop_
_entity_poly.entity_id
_entity_poly.type
_entity_poly.pdbx_seq_one_letter_code
_entity_poly.pdbx_strand_id
1 'polypeptide(L)'
;MPNVTFHIDAERMPPDARLAELSDDCVDLCTRVLQAEITNVHVIYVAVRHGCGHPVFAEIQYRDAPSRPPPVMNAFMEALDHAIVRRTGLTARIRCFGHAAPNLHARN
;
A
#
# COMPACT_ATOMS: atom_id res chain seq x y z
N MET A 1 6.43 -9.61 -3.55
CA MET A 1 6.39 -9.44 -2.09
C MET A 1 6.20 -7.98 -1.69
N PRO A 2 5.21 -7.24 -2.24
CA PRO A 2 4.77 -6.00 -1.62
C PRO A 2 3.83 -6.29 -0.45
N ASN A 3 4.17 -5.74 0.71
CA ASN A 3 3.25 -5.62 1.85
C ASN A 3 2.73 -4.19 1.85
N VAL A 4 1.41 -4.02 1.79
CA VAL A 4 0.72 -2.74 1.84
C VAL A 4 -0.05 -2.68 3.16
N THR A 5 0.42 -1.86 4.09
CA THR A 5 -0.21 -1.69 5.40
C THR A 5 -0.82 -0.32 5.51
N PHE A 6 -2.13 -0.27 5.77
CA PHE A 6 -2.86 0.96 6.04
C PHE A 6 -3.10 1.10 7.53
N HIS A 7 -2.51 2.13 8.13
CA HIS A 7 -2.83 2.59 9.47
C HIS A 7 -3.90 3.67 9.37
N ILE A 8 -5.15 3.31 9.64
CA ILE A 8 -6.31 4.17 9.48
C ILE A 8 -6.82 4.57 10.86
N ASP A 9 -7.13 5.85 11.03
CA ASP A 9 -7.78 6.35 12.24
C ASP A 9 -9.01 5.51 12.59
N ALA A 10 -9.06 4.98 13.82
CA ALA A 10 -10.10 4.06 14.25
C ALA A 10 -11.51 4.67 14.16
N GLU A 11 -11.65 5.98 14.36
CA GLU A 11 -12.94 6.69 14.28
C GLU A 11 -13.38 6.96 12.83
N ARG A 12 -12.45 6.81 11.87
CA ARG A 12 -12.67 7.08 10.44
C ARG A 12 -12.52 5.84 9.57
N MET A 13 -12.45 4.66 10.18
CA MET A 13 -12.29 3.39 9.46
C MET A 13 -13.47 3.19 8.49
N PRO A 14 -13.22 3.01 7.19
CA PRO A 14 -14.27 2.69 6.22
C PRO A 14 -14.94 1.35 6.52
N PRO A 15 -16.18 1.12 6.04
CA PRO A 15 -16.82 -0.18 6.10
C PRO A 15 -16.02 -1.25 5.33
N ASP A 16 -16.12 -2.51 5.76
CA ASP A 16 -15.41 -3.64 5.17
C ASP A 16 -15.55 -3.75 3.64
N ALA A 17 -16.71 -3.43 3.09
CA ALA A 17 -16.91 -3.43 1.63
C ALA A 17 -15.98 -2.44 0.91
N ARG A 18 -15.73 -1.26 1.48
CA ARG A 18 -14.77 -0.28 0.92
C ARG A 18 -13.33 -0.73 1.10
N LEU A 19 -13.02 -1.41 2.19
CA LEU A 19 -11.69 -2.00 2.43
C LEU A 19 -11.41 -3.15 1.46
N ALA A 20 -12.42 -3.97 1.15
CA ALA A 20 -12.32 -5.03 0.15
C ALA A 20 -12.05 -4.43 -1.25
N GLU A 21 -12.82 -3.42 -1.67
CA GLU A 21 -12.58 -2.71 -2.94
C GLU A 21 -11.18 -2.06 -3.02
N LEU A 22 -10.68 -1.52 -1.90
CA LEU A 22 -9.33 -0.96 -1.83
C LEU A 22 -8.26 -2.07 -1.89
N SER A 23 -8.53 -3.25 -1.31
CA SER A 23 -7.65 -4.42 -1.42
C SER A 23 -7.52 -4.86 -2.87
N ASP A 24 -8.64 -4.92 -3.60
CA ASP A 24 -8.64 -5.26 -5.02
C ASP A 24 -7.82 -4.26 -5.84
N ASP A 25 -8.03 -2.95 -5.61
CA ASP A 25 -7.23 -1.90 -6.24
C ASP A 25 -5.72 -2.06 -5.94
N CYS A 26 -5.37 -2.44 -4.69
CA CYS A 26 -3.98 -2.67 -4.29
C CYS A 26 -3.36 -3.89 -4.97
N VAL A 27 -4.12 -4.98 -5.11
CA VAL A 27 -3.69 -6.19 -5.84
C VAL A 27 -3.43 -5.85 -7.30
N ASP A 28 -4.33 -5.11 -7.95
CA ASP A 28 -4.17 -4.67 -9.33
C ASP A 28 -2.94 -3.78 -9.51
N LEU A 29 -2.74 -2.80 -8.63
CA LEU A 29 -1.57 -1.92 -8.69
C LEU A 29 -0.27 -2.69 -8.46
N CYS A 30 -0.23 -3.58 -7.48
CA CYS A 30 0.96 -4.38 -7.18
C CYS A 30 1.31 -5.34 -8.33
N THR A 31 0.32 -5.99 -8.93
CA THR A 31 0.55 -6.96 -10.01
C THR A 31 0.87 -6.26 -11.33
N ARG A 32 0.17 -5.19 -11.69
CA ARG A 32 0.31 -4.52 -12.99
C ARG A 32 1.44 -3.50 -13.03
N VAL A 33 1.62 -2.73 -11.96
CA VAL A 33 2.62 -1.65 -11.91
C VAL A 33 3.94 -2.17 -11.33
N LEU A 34 3.88 -2.82 -10.17
CA LEU A 34 5.08 -3.33 -9.51
C LEU A 34 5.51 -4.71 -10.03
N GLN A 35 4.76 -5.33 -10.95
CA GLN A 35 5.04 -6.67 -11.47
C GLN A 35 5.25 -7.69 -10.34
N ALA A 36 4.42 -7.61 -9.31
CA ALA A 36 4.42 -8.58 -8.23
C ALA A 36 3.59 -9.81 -8.61
N GLU A 37 4.08 -11.00 -8.27
CA GLU A 37 3.24 -12.20 -8.24
C GLU A 37 2.11 -12.01 -7.23
N ILE A 38 0.88 -12.35 -7.62
CA ILE A 38 -0.33 -12.15 -6.80
C ILE A 38 -0.23 -12.85 -5.44
N THR A 39 0.36 -14.05 -5.38
CA THR A 39 0.55 -14.82 -4.15
C THR A 39 1.48 -14.13 -3.14
N ASN A 40 2.22 -13.11 -3.58
CA ASN A 40 3.17 -12.38 -2.77
C ASN A 40 2.66 -10.97 -2.40
N VAL A 41 1.41 -10.62 -2.71
CA VAL A 41 0.81 -9.34 -2.33
C VAL A 41 0.08 -9.53 -1.00
N HIS A 42 0.39 -8.69 -0.02
CA HIS A 42 -0.31 -8.68 1.26
C HIS A 42 -0.89 -7.29 1.51
N VAL A 43 -2.19 -7.22 1.76
CA VAL A 43 -2.88 -5.97 2.13
C VAL A 43 -3.39 -6.09 3.56
N ILE A 44 -3.04 -5.10 4.41
CA ILE A 44 -3.30 -5.13 5.85
C ILE A 44 -3.94 -3.80 6.26
N TYR A 45 -4.99 -3.89 7.08
CA TYR A 45 -5.63 -2.72 7.70
C TYR A 45 -5.47 -2.75 9.21
N VAL A 46 -4.99 -1.66 9.77
CA VAL A 46 -4.79 -1.50 11.21
C VAL A 46 -5.53 -0.26 11.67
N ALA A 47 -6.52 -0.45 12.56
CA ALA A 47 -7.15 0.65 13.27
C ALA A 47 -6.15 1.24 14.28
N VAL A 48 -5.91 2.54 14.20
CA VAL A 48 -4.95 3.24 15.07
C VAL A 48 -5.57 4.49 15.67
N ARG A 49 -4.99 4.99 16.77
CA ARG A 49 -5.24 6.33 17.27
C ARG A 49 -4.10 7.23 16.83
N HIS A 50 -4.36 8.14 15.88
CA HIS A 50 -3.35 9.10 15.45
C HIS A 50 -3.21 10.24 16.46
N GLY A 51 -1.98 10.70 16.68
CA GLY A 51 -1.71 11.92 17.44
C GLY A 51 -1.72 13.18 16.55
N CYS A 52 -1.14 13.08 15.36
CA CYS A 52 -1.08 14.15 14.37
C CYS A 52 -0.87 13.59 12.95
N GLY A 53 -1.15 14.41 11.91
CA GLY A 53 -0.93 14.06 10.51
C GLY A 53 -2.21 13.70 9.75
N HIS A 54 -2.05 12.92 8.68
CA HIS A 54 -3.17 12.46 7.86
C HIS A 54 -3.93 11.30 8.52
N PRO A 55 -5.23 11.15 8.26
CA PRO A 55 -6.04 10.05 8.83
C PRO A 55 -5.63 8.65 8.34
N VAL A 56 -4.90 8.57 7.24
CA VAL A 56 -4.32 7.32 6.72
C VAL A 56 -2.80 7.47 6.64
N PHE A 57 -2.08 6.51 7.19
CA PHE A 57 -0.68 6.28 6.89
C PHE A 57 -0.54 4.95 6.15
N ALA A 58 -0.12 5.00 4.88
CA ALA A 58 0.08 3.83 4.05
C ALA A 58 1.57 3.53 3.93
N GLU A 59 1.97 2.36 4.43
CA GLU A 59 3.33 1.86 4.32
C GLU A 59 3.38 0.73 3.30
N ILE A 60 4.31 0.82 2.35
CA ILE A 60 4.53 -0.18 1.33
C ILE A 60 5.96 -0.69 1.46
N GLN A 61 6.12 -1.93 1.89
CA GLN A 61 7.41 -2.60 1.91
C GLN A 61 7.52 -3.53 0.72
N TYR A 62 8.59 -3.43 -0.06
CA TYR A 62 8.75 -4.24 -1.26
C TYR A 62 10.20 -4.66 -1.50
N ARG A 63 10.40 -5.73 -2.26
CA ARG A 63 11.72 -6.13 -2.74
C ARG A 63 12.17 -5.15 -3.83
N ASP A 64 13.36 -4.58 -3.72
CA ASP A 64 13.89 -3.75 -4.79
C ASP A 64 14.21 -4.59 -6.04
N ALA A 65 13.94 -4.04 -7.22
CA ALA A 65 14.08 -4.74 -8.49
C ALA A 65 14.26 -3.75 -9.65
N PRO A 66 15.00 -4.12 -10.72
CA PRO A 66 15.18 -3.25 -11.89
C PRO A 66 13.87 -2.84 -12.57
N SER A 67 12.79 -3.62 -12.42
CA SER A 67 11.45 -3.31 -12.93
C SER A 67 10.71 -2.22 -12.15
N ARG A 68 11.29 -1.68 -11.07
CA ARG A 68 10.68 -0.68 -10.19
C ARG A 68 11.53 0.60 -10.08
N PRO A 69 11.91 1.24 -11.20
CA PRO A 69 12.66 2.49 -11.16
C PRO A 69 11.81 3.61 -10.55
N PRO A 70 12.43 4.74 -10.11
CA PRO A 70 11.72 5.83 -9.46
C PRO A 70 10.45 6.33 -10.20
N PRO A 71 10.40 6.43 -11.54
CA PRO A 71 9.18 6.84 -12.24
C PRO A 71 8.01 5.85 -12.06
N VAL A 72 8.30 4.54 -12.04
CA VAL A 72 7.28 3.50 -11.81
C VAL A 72 6.76 3.58 -10.37
N MET A 73 7.65 3.81 -9.41
CA MET A 73 7.26 3.98 -8.01
C MET A 73 6.42 5.25 -7.80
N ASN A 74 6.73 6.35 -8.48
CA ASN A 74 5.92 7.56 -8.42
C ASN A 74 4.52 7.32 -9.00
N ALA A 75 4.41 6.69 -10.17
CA ALA A 75 3.12 6.35 -10.76
C ALA A 75 2.30 5.40 -9.87
N PHE A 76 2.95 4.44 -9.22
CA PHE A 76 2.31 3.58 -8.22
C PHE A 76 1.77 4.39 -7.04
N MET A 77 2.57 5.31 -6.47
CA MET A 77 2.16 6.13 -5.33
C MET A 77 1.00 7.07 -5.67
N GLU A 78 1.01 7.70 -6.85
CA GLU A 78 -0.09 8.54 -7.31
C GLU A 78 -1.39 7.74 -7.49
N ALA A 79 -1.31 6.58 -8.14
CA ALA A 79 -2.47 5.72 -8.35
C ALA A 79 -3.02 5.16 -7.03
N LEU A 80 -2.14 4.83 -6.09
CA LEU A 80 -2.51 4.39 -4.75
C LEU A 80 -3.20 5.50 -3.96
N ASP A 81 -2.69 6.73 -4.00
CA ASP A 81 -3.32 7.89 -3.35
C ASP A 81 -4.74 8.12 -3.88
N HIS A 82 -4.92 8.07 -5.21
CA HIS A 82 -6.24 8.15 -5.84
C HIS A 82 -7.17 7.02 -5.41
N ALA A 83 -6.68 5.78 -5.31
CA ALA A 83 -7.48 4.66 -4.84
C ALA A 83 -7.93 4.86 -3.38
N ILE A 84 -7.02 5.30 -2.51
CA ILE A 84 -7.36 5.58 -1.10
C ILE A 84 -8.44 6.66 -1.03
N VAL A 85 -8.25 7.80 -1.70
CA VAL A 85 -9.24 8.89 -1.69
C VAL A 85 -10.59 8.42 -2.25
N ARG A 86 -10.59 7.67 -3.35
CA ARG A 86 -11.83 7.15 -3.97
C ARG A 86 -12.59 6.19 -3.07
N ARG A 87 -11.91 5.27 -2.39
CA ARG A 87 -12.54 4.21 -1.59
C ARG A 87 -12.90 4.65 -0.18
N THR A 88 -12.14 5.58 0.38
CA THR A 88 -12.23 5.95 1.79
C THR A 88 -12.68 7.39 2.02
N GLY A 89 -12.52 8.28 1.03
CA GLY A 89 -12.70 9.73 1.19
C GLY A 89 -11.63 10.39 2.08
N LEU A 90 -10.56 9.66 2.42
CA LEU A 90 -9.50 10.11 3.31
C LEU A 90 -8.24 10.47 2.51
N THR A 91 -7.49 11.45 3.01
CA THR A 91 -6.14 11.73 2.52
C THR A 91 -5.12 10.84 3.22
N ALA A 92 -4.08 10.44 2.50
CA ALA A 92 -3.05 9.55 3.02
C ALA A 92 -1.67 10.19 3.04
N ARG A 93 -0.85 9.74 3.98
CA ARG A 93 0.60 9.83 3.89
C ARG A 93 1.15 8.50 3.42
N ILE A 94 1.73 8.46 2.22
CA ILE A 94 2.26 7.23 1.61
C ILE A 94 3.78 7.19 1.75
N ARG A 95 4.34 6.04 2.14
CA ARG A 95 5.77 5.77 2.13
C ARG A 95 6.06 4.40 1.56
N CYS A 96 6.99 4.34 0.61
CA CYS A 96 7.47 3.10 0.01
C CYS A 96 8.90 2.82 0.47
N PHE A 97 9.16 1.60 0.92
CA PHE A 97 10.45 1.13 1.40
C PHE A 97 10.90 -0.08 0.59
N GLY A 98 11.92 0.13 -0.25
CA GLY A 98 12.56 -0.91 -1.05
C GLY A 98 13.68 -1.59 -0.26
N HIS A 99 13.67 -2.92 -0.23
CA HIS A 99 14.75 -3.72 0.34
C HIS A 99 15.57 -4.38 -0.77
N ALA A 100 16.87 -4.09 -0.80
CA ALA A 100 17.79 -4.76 -1.71
C ALA A 100 17.72 -6.29 -1.52
N ALA A 101 17.73 -7.04 -2.63
CA ALA A 101 17.61 -8.50 -2.63
C ALA A 101 18.51 -9.24 -1.61
N PRO A 102 19.81 -8.90 -1.42
CA PRO A 102 20.66 -9.60 -0.45
C PRO A 102 20.26 -9.36 1.02
N ASN A 103 19.50 -8.31 1.30
CA ASN A 103 19.12 -7.90 2.66
C ASN A 103 17.67 -8.30 3.02
N LEU A 104 16.95 -8.92 2.09
CA LEU A 104 15.57 -9.34 2.32
C LEU A 104 15.54 -10.82 2.72
N HIS A 105 15.40 -11.06 4.02
CA HIS A 105 15.17 -12.39 4.59
C HIS A 105 13.67 -12.58 4.84
N ALA A 106 12.93 -13.05 3.84
CA ALA A 106 11.49 -13.29 3.92
C ALA A 106 11.15 -14.72 3.49
N ARG A 107 10.07 -15.27 4.05
CA ARG A 107 9.54 -16.60 3.71
C ARG A 107 8.03 -16.51 3.56
N ASN A 108 7.54 -17.17 2.52
CA ASN A 108 6.16 -17.16 2.02
C ASN A 108 5.81 -15.84 1.34
#